data_AF-A0A7S3LJP8-F1
#
_entry.id   AF-A0A7S3LJP8-F1
#
_cell.length_a   1.000
_cell.length_b   1.000
_cell.length_c   1.000
_cell.angle_alpha   90.00
_cell.angle_beta   90.00
_cell.angle_gamma   90.00
#
_symmetry.space_group_name_H-M   'P 1'
#
loop_
_entity.id
_entity.type
_entity.pdbx_description
1 polymer ?
#
loop_
_entity_poly.entity_id
_entity_poly.type
_entity_poly.pdbx_seq_one_letter_code
_entity_poly.pdbx_strand_id
1 'polypeptide(L)'
;MDENSSDLVNQTEELSLDNSSDDKSVDYKISNKASSKVDEILKKDASDESLKRYKESLLGAAAKGDLGNTDDPRRVVLKEFRTIFEDDETEDYICENPTDAEVDFLWM
;
A
#
# COMPACT_ATOMS: atom_id res chain seq x y z
N MET A 1 -39.72 36.00 32.93
CA MET A 1 -39.30 37.15 32.12
C MET A 1 -37.95 37.55 32.68
N ASP A 2 -36.82 37.12 32.14
CA ASP A 2 -36.54 36.88 30.72
C ASP A 2 -35.72 35.62 30.46
N GLU A 3 -36.05 35.01 29.34
CA GLU A 3 -35.35 33.92 28.67
C GLU A 3 -34.16 34.48 27.89
N ASN A 4 -33.04 33.77 27.88
CA ASN A 4 -32.05 33.78 26.80
C ASN A 4 -31.13 32.56 27.05
N SER A 5 -31.49 31.33 26.63
CA SER A 5 -31.46 30.79 25.26
C SER A 5 -30.14 31.16 24.57
N SER A 6 -29.10 30.35 24.73
CA SER A 6 -28.76 29.17 23.91
C SER A 6 -27.87 29.55 22.72
N ASP A 7 -26.97 28.63 22.38
CA ASP A 7 -26.33 28.51 21.07
C ASP A 7 -25.04 29.31 20.85
N LEU A 8 -24.01 28.98 21.64
CA LEU A 8 -22.66 28.95 21.06
C LEU A 8 -22.56 27.69 20.21
N VAL A 9 -22.97 27.89 18.96
CA VAL A 9 -22.93 26.95 17.85
C VAL A 9 -21.53 26.35 17.73
N ASN A 10 -21.46 25.03 17.88
CA ASN A 10 -20.32 24.21 17.50
C ASN A 10 -19.99 24.51 16.03
N GLN A 11 -18.90 25.25 15.78
CA GLN A 11 -18.24 25.26 14.48
C GLN A 11 -17.58 23.90 14.29
N THR A 12 -18.40 22.92 13.94
CA THR A 12 -17.96 21.70 13.28
C THR A 12 -17.60 22.16 11.88
N GLU A 13 -16.32 22.43 11.65
CA GLU A 13 -15.79 22.59 10.31
C GLU A 13 -16.06 21.27 9.58
N GLU A 14 -17.11 21.28 8.76
CA GLU A 14 -17.36 20.23 7.81
C GLU A 14 -16.16 20.16 6.88
N LEU A 15 -15.36 19.09 7.02
CA LEU A 15 -14.41 18.69 6.00
C LEU A 15 -15.22 18.27 4.77
N SER A 16 -15.56 19.26 3.93
CA SER A 16 -16.04 19.04 2.58
C SER A 16 -14.91 18.38 1.79
N LEU A 17 -14.98 17.05 1.68
CA LEU A 17 -14.25 16.29 0.68
C LEU A 17 -14.85 16.60 -0.70
N ASP A 18 -14.59 17.80 -1.23
CA ASP A 18 -14.65 18.02 -2.67
C ASP A 18 -13.26 17.73 -3.25
N ASN A 19 -13.10 16.51 -3.74
CA ASN A 19 -12.07 16.24 -4.72
C ASN A 19 -12.66 15.36 -5.84
N SER A 20 -13.73 15.86 -6.45
CA SER A 20 -14.24 15.33 -7.72
C SER A 20 -13.73 16.18 -8.89
N SER A 21 -12.43 16.44 -8.97
CA SER A 21 -11.85 17.19 -10.10
C SER A 21 -10.39 16.85 -10.34
N ASP A 22 -10.13 15.58 -10.68
CA ASP A 22 -9.14 15.22 -11.69
C ASP A 22 -9.33 13.75 -12.08
N ASP A 23 -10.51 13.44 -12.63
CA ASP A 23 -10.76 12.19 -13.35
C ASP A 23 -10.06 12.24 -14.73
N LYS A 24 -8.74 12.46 -14.71
CA LYS A 24 -7.91 11.85 -15.75
C LYS A 24 -7.73 10.41 -15.35
N SER A 25 -8.81 9.63 -15.51
CA SER A 25 -8.76 8.18 -15.59
C SER A 25 -7.76 7.81 -16.69
N VAL A 26 -6.49 7.67 -16.29
CA VAL A 26 -5.50 6.99 -17.09
C VAL A 26 -5.94 5.54 -17.04
N ASP A 27 -6.56 5.07 -18.13
CA ASP A 27 -7.00 3.68 -18.32
C ASP A 27 -5.77 2.75 -18.30
N TYR A 28 -5.25 2.50 -17.09
CA TYR A 28 -4.12 1.63 -16.86
C TYR A 28 -4.56 0.19 -17.14
N LYS A 29 -3.93 -0.41 -18.16
CA LYS A 29 -4.19 -1.80 -18.53
C LYS A 29 -3.07 -2.67 -18.01
N ILE A 30 -3.45 -3.64 -17.19
CA ILE A 30 -2.57 -4.77 -16.87
C ILE A 30 -2.20 -5.45 -18.18
N SER A 31 -0.90 -5.63 -18.41
CA SER A 31 -0.41 -6.25 -19.64
C SER A 31 -0.86 -7.71 -19.74
N ASN A 32 -1.52 -8.07 -20.84
CA ASN A 32 -1.84 -9.47 -21.16
C ASN A 32 -0.60 -10.37 -21.29
N LYS A 33 0.60 -9.78 -21.41
CA LYS A 33 1.87 -10.50 -21.47
C LYS A 33 2.52 -10.70 -20.09
N ALA A 34 1.97 -10.06 -19.05
CA ALA A 34 2.45 -10.23 -17.68
C ALA A 34 2.31 -11.71 -17.29
N SER A 35 3.42 -12.30 -16.83
CA SER A 35 3.44 -13.69 -16.39
C SER A 35 3.13 -13.73 -14.90
N SER A 36 2.30 -14.67 -14.49
CA SER A 36 1.86 -14.78 -13.09
C SER A 36 2.86 -15.55 -12.21
N LYS A 37 3.94 -16.07 -12.81
CA LYS A 37 5.00 -16.86 -12.16
C LYS A 37 6.40 -16.37 -12.54
N VAL A 38 7.31 -16.36 -11.57
CA VAL A 38 8.72 -15.94 -11.75
C VAL A 38 9.45 -16.85 -12.74
N ASP A 39 9.24 -18.16 -12.68
CA ASP A 39 9.88 -19.13 -13.59
C ASP A 39 9.57 -18.86 -15.07
N GLU A 40 8.36 -18.41 -15.37
CA GLU A 40 7.96 -18.09 -16.74
C GLU A 40 8.68 -16.83 -17.24
N ILE A 41 8.94 -15.87 -16.36
CA ILE A 41 9.70 -14.65 -16.66
C ILE A 41 11.17 -15.01 -16.95
N LEU A 42 11.77 -15.91 -16.16
CA LEU A 42 13.16 -16.35 -16.34
C LEU A 42 13.37 -17.18 -17.62
N LYS A 43 12.38 -17.99 -18.00
CA LYS A 43 12.44 -18.82 -19.23
C LYS A 43 12.33 -18.01 -20.51
N LYS A 44 11.61 -16.89 -20.49
CA LYS A 44 11.51 -16.00 -21.66
C LYS A 44 12.88 -15.44 -22.01
N ASP A 45 13.24 -15.43 -23.29
CA ASP A 45 14.48 -14.81 -23.79
C ASP A 45 15.74 -15.31 -23.08
N ALA A 46 15.73 -16.57 -22.61
CA ALA A 46 16.84 -17.19 -21.89
C ALA A 46 18.09 -17.45 -22.75
N SER A 47 18.09 -17.08 -24.02
CA SER A 47 19.28 -17.07 -24.86
C SER A 47 20.02 -15.72 -24.83
N ASP A 48 19.37 -14.65 -24.36
CA ASP A 48 19.94 -13.31 -24.33
C ASP A 48 20.60 -13.04 -22.97
N GLU A 49 21.91 -12.86 -22.97
CA GLU A 49 22.70 -12.63 -21.76
C GLU A 49 22.43 -11.27 -21.13
N SER A 50 22.08 -10.25 -21.92
CA SER A 50 21.71 -8.93 -21.40
C SER A 50 20.39 -8.99 -20.64
N LEU A 51 19.40 -9.70 -21.19
CA LEU A 51 18.10 -9.89 -20.55
C LEU A 51 18.17 -10.78 -19.32
N LYS A 52 19.08 -11.77 -19.28
CA LYS A 52 19.35 -12.53 -18.06
C LYS A 52 19.85 -11.65 -16.93
N ARG A 53 20.90 -10.85 -17.17
CA ARG A 53 21.45 -9.95 -16.16
C ARG A 53 20.41 -8.95 -15.66
N TYR A 54 19.57 -8.43 -16.56
CA TYR A 54 18.49 -7.53 -16.20
C TYR A 54 17.45 -8.22 -15.29
N LYS A 55 17.00 -9.42 -15.64
CA LYS A 55 16.05 -10.19 -14.82
C LYS A 55 16.65 -10.56 -13.46
N GLU A 56 17.92 -10.94 -13.42
CA GLU A 56 18.64 -11.19 -12.17
C GLU A 56 18.74 -9.94 -11.30
N SER A 57 18.97 -8.75 -11.88
CA SER A 57 19.02 -7.49 -11.12
C SER A 57 17.68 -7.08 -10.52
N LEU A 58 16.56 -7.42 -11.18
CA LEU A 58 15.21 -7.08 -10.69
C LEU A 58 14.69 -8.11 -9.70
N LEU A 59 14.90 -9.40 -9.97
CA LEU A 59 14.33 -10.49 -9.19
C LEU A 59 15.22 -10.92 -8.01
N GLY A 60 16.51 -10.59 -8.05
CA GLY A 60 17.45 -10.88 -6.98
C GLY A 60 17.49 -12.38 -6.63
N ALA A 61 17.19 -12.71 -5.37
CA ALA A 61 17.17 -14.10 -4.88
C ALA A 61 16.15 -14.98 -5.62
N ALA A 62 15.04 -14.41 -6.08
CA ALA A 62 14.01 -15.14 -6.83
C ALA A 62 14.50 -15.63 -8.19
N ALA A 63 15.50 -14.98 -8.80
CA ALA A 63 16.14 -15.48 -10.03
C ALA A 63 16.89 -16.81 -9.80
N LYS A 64 17.26 -17.10 -8.55
CA LYS A 64 17.99 -18.30 -8.14
C LYS A 64 17.08 -19.37 -7.53
N GLY A 65 15.76 -19.17 -7.55
CA GLY A 65 14.76 -20.10 -7.04
C GLY A 65 14.30 -19.87 -5.60
N ASP A 66 14.74 -18.80 -4.95
CA ASP A 66 14.23 -18.42 -3.63
C ASP A 66 12.87 -17.70 -3.77
N LEU A 67 11.79 -18.43 -3.52
CA LEU A 67 10.42 -17.92 -3.55
C LEU A 67 9.89 -17.54 -2.15
N GLY A 68 10.74 -17.59 -1.12
CA GLY A 68 10.32 -17.39 0.26
C GLY A 68 9.49 -18.56 0.81
N ASN A 69 8.57 -18.25 1.72
CA ASN A 69 7.69 -19.26 2.34
C ASN A 69 6.56 -19.66 1.39
N THR A 70 6.67 -20.84 0.78
CA THR A 70 5.65 -21.37 -0.14
C THR A 70 4.44 -22.01 0.56
N ASP A 71 4.51 -22.20 1.88
CA ASP A 71 3.42 -22.78 2.68
C ASP A 71 2.37 -21.73 3.07
N ASP A 72 2.74 -20.44 3.04
CA ASP A 72 1.79 -19.34 3.22
C ASP A 72 1.13 -19.00 1.87
N PRO A 73 -0.21 -19.14 1.72
CA PRO A 73 -0.89 -18.78 0.48
C PRO A 73 -0.85 -17.27 0.19
N ARG A 74 -0.53 -16.43 1.18
CA ARG A 74 -0.43 -14.98 1.01
C ARG A 74 0.86 -14.64 0.30
N ARG A 75 0.73 -14.03 -0.89
CA ARG A 75 1.88 -13.54 -1.68
C ARG A 75 2.54 -12.31 -1.06
N VAL A 76 1.79 -11.55 -0.29
CA VAL A 76 2.24 -10.31 0.37
C VAL A 76 1.65 -10.29 1.77
N VAL A 77 2.52 -10.04 2.76
CA VAL A 77 2.13 -9.83 4.16
C VAL A 77 2.69 -8.48 4.58
N LEU A 78 1.79 -7.53 4.86
CA LEU A 78 2.15 -6.22 5.39
C LEU A 78 2.64 -6.42 6.83
N LYS A 79 3.87 -5.99 7.12
CA LYS A 79 4.45 -6.13 8.47
C LYS A 79 4.30 -4.87 9.31
N GLU A 80 4.45 -3.71 8.68
CA GLU A 80 4.43 -2.41 9.35
C GLU A 80 3.83 -1.38 8.39
N PHE A 81 3.01 -0.49 8.93
CA PHE A 81 2.60 0.74 8.27
C PHE A 81 3.04 1.91 9.13
N ARG A 82 3.84 2.82 8.57
CA ARG A 82 4.39 3.97 9.30
C ARG A 82 3.96 5.28 8.68
N THR A 83 3.57 6.23 9.53
CA THR A 83 3.45 7.65 9.19
C THR A 83 4.64 8.37 9.78
N ILE A 84 5.45 8.96 8.91
CA ILE A 84 6.67 9.68 9.29
C ILE A 84 6.35 11.17 9.33
N PHE A 85 6.69 11.82 10.44
CA PHE A 85 6.58 13.28 10.57
C PHE A 85 7.97 13.90 10.41
N GLU A 86 8.07 14.98 9.64
CA GLU A 86 9.35 15.68 9.42
C GLU A 86 9.75 16.57 10.60
N ASP A 87 8.82 16.83 11.52
CA ASP A 87 9.05 17.64 12.71
C ASP A 87 9.57 16.77 13.86
N ASP A 88 10.72 17.16 14.42
CA ASP A 88 11.40 16.47 15.52
C ASP A 88 10.57 16.45 16.83
N GLU A 89 9.52 17.26 16.91
CA GLU A 89 8.62 17.33 18.07
C GLU A 89 7.52 16.25 18.08
N THR A 90 7.26 15.61 16.92
CA THR A 90 6.21 14.58 16.78
C THR A 90 6.83 13.21 16.57
N GLU A 91 6.42 12.24 17.40
CA GLU A 91 6.83 10.85 17.19
C GLU A 91 6.15 10.25 15.96
N ASP A 92 6.90 9.47 15.17
CA ASP A 92 6.37 8.67 14.06
C ASP A 92 5.28 7.72 14.57
N TYR A 93 4.18 7.63 13.82
CA TYR A 93 3.15 6.64 14.11
C TYR A 93 3.47 5.32 13.42
N ILE A 94 3.62 4.24 14.18
CA ILE A 94 3.94 2.91 13.68
C ILE A 94 2.79 1.95 14.01
N CYS A 95 2.18 1.36 12.99
CA CYS A 95 1.21 0.28 13.11
C CYS A 95 1.91 -1.05 12.77
N GLU A 96 2.20 -1.83 13.82
CA GLU A 96 2.81 -3.15 13.68
C GLU A 96 1.74 -4.23 13.40
N ASN A 97 2.05 -5.14 12.47
CA ASN A 97 1.27 -6.31 12.11
C ASN A 97 -0.25 -6.07 11.97
N PRO A 98 -0.70 -5.36 10.93
CA PRO A 98 -2.12 -5.09 10.69
C PRO A 98 -2.98 -6.36 10.49
N THR A 99 -2.35 -7.54 10.43
CA THR A 99 -3.02 -8.84 10.25
C THR A 99 -3.59 -9.44 11.54
N ASP A 100 -3.07 -9.07 12.72
CA ASP A 100 -3.61 -9.49 14.03
C ASP A 100 -4.39 -8.38 14.74
N ALA A 101 -4.49 -7.21 14.11
CA ALA A 101 -5.38 -6.17 14.57
C ALA A 101 -6.82 -6.64 14.31
N GLU A 102 -7.48 -7.18 15.34
CA GLU A 102 -8.89 -6.87 15.54
C GLU A 102 -8.95 -5.34 15.48
N VAL A 103 -9.40 -4.83 14.34
CA VAL A 103 -9.72 -3.43 14.16
C VAL A 103 -10.91 -3.13 15.05
N ASP A 104 -10.64 -2.97 16.35
CA ASP A 104 -11.51 -2.30 17.28
C ASP A 104 -11.54 -0.84 16.84
N PHE A 105 -12.41 -0.57 15.87
CA PHE A 105 -12.92 0.75 15.56
C PHE A 105 -13.81 1.22 16.73
N LEU A 106 -13.27 1.21 17.95
CA LEU A 106 -13.89 1.81 19.11
C LEU A 106 -13.31 3.21 19.27
N TRP A 107 -13.71 4.11 18.38
CA TRP A 107 -13.66 5.53 18.67
C TRP A 107 -14.73 5.83 19.73
N MET A 108 -14.29 6.11 20.95
CA MET A 108 -15.05 6.87 21.95
C MET A 108 -14.20 8.02 22.45
#